data_AF-A0A947PVM5-F1
#
_entry.id   AF-A0A947PVM5-F1
#
_cell.length_a   1.000
_cell.length_b   1.000
_cell.length_c   1.000
_cell.angle_alpha   90.00
_cell.angle_beta   90.00
_cell.angle_gamma   90.00
#
_symmetry.space_group_name_H-M   'P 1'
#
loop_
_entity.id
_entity.type
_entity.pdbx_description
1 polymer ?
#
loop_
_entity_poly.entity_id
_entity_poly.type
_entity_poly.pdbx_seq_one_letter_code
_entity_poly.pdbx_strand_id
1 'polypeptide(L)'
;NPLVGLMNGPLWTIPMELMCYAALAALGVLGVFRWRALACMAALGYLAFFLAMRNADLTGTMYHWFEYPAYFAYGSLIALFRDAFLKYGRGVLLVLTPIAAALFFGAKLEHSAGLLLLPPLLIYLGTRTAPVFTRLHGAGDPSYGIYILGCPIQQVVQASCPQWPFLGSLLLAVVLAAAAGYASWHVVESPMLRLKRLLGGPQRSAPTVPSQ
;
A
#
# COMPACT_ATOMS: atom_id res chain seq x y z
N ASN A 1 8.78 -20.32 16.18
CA ASN A 1 9.17 -19.54 14.99
C ASN A 1 10.23 -20.34 14.25
N PRO A 2 9.90 -21.02 13.15
CA PRO A 2 10.85 -21.84 12.39
C PRO A 2 11.91 -21.01 11.66
N LEU A 3 11.66 -19.72 11.44
CA LEU A 3 12.61 -18.75 10.90
C LEU A 3 13.01 -17.78 12.01
N VAL A 4 13.98 -18.19 12.83
CA VAL A 4 14.50 -17.38 13.93
C VAL A 4 15.01 -16.04 13.39
N GLY A 5 14.35 -14.95 13.76
CA GLY A 5 14.66 -13.58 13.29
C GLY A 5 13.72 -13.02 12.21
N LEU A 6 12.86 -13.84 11.59
CA LEU A 6 11.85 -13.34 10.67
C LEU A 6 10.63 -12.87 11.47
N MET A 7 10.49 -11.55 11.54
CA MET A 7 9.39 -10.90 12.24
C MET A 7 8.21 -10.64 11.29
N ASN A 8 7.00 -10.49 11.82
CA ASN A 8 5.82 -10.20 10.99
C ASN A 8 5.97 -8.80 10.35
N GLY A 9 6.51 -8.75 9.13
CA GLY A 9 6.77 -7.52 8.38
C GLY A 9 5.57 -6.57 8.35
N PRO A 10 4.39 -7.01 7.87
CA PRO A 10 3.16 -6.24 7.92
C PRO A 10 2.85 -5.59 9.28
N LEU A 11 3.03 -6.33 10.38
CA LEU A 11 2.73 -5.81 11.71
C LEU A 11 3.71 -4.68 12.12
N TRP A 12 4.96 -4.74 11.64
CA TRP A 12 6.00 -3.76 11.95
C TRP A 12 5.94 -2.50 11.09
N THR A 13 5.22 -2.52 9.97
CA THR A 13 4.99 -1.32 9.15
C THR A 13 3.79 -0.50 9.64
N ILE A 14 2.82 -1.11 10.35
CA ILE A 14 1.63 -0.40 10.86
C ILE A 14 1.96 0.88 11.65
N PRO A 15 2.94 0.91 12.58
CA PRO A 15 3.27 2.16 13.27
C PRO A 15 3.75 3.26 12.32
N MET A 16 4.51 2.89 11.29
CA MET A 16 5.01 3.83 10.27
C MET A 16 3.86 4.37 9.41
N GLU A 17 2.92 3.50 9.02
CA GLU A 17 1.70 3.89 8.30
C GLU A 17 0.86 4.85 9.14
N LEU A 18 0.65 4.55 10.42
CA LEU A 18 -0.11 5.40 11.34
C LEU A 18 0.53 6.78 11.49
N MET A 19 1.86 6.86 11.56
CA MET A 19 2.57 8.14 11.59
C MET A 19 2.40 8.93 10.29
N CYS A 20 2.40 8.27 9.13
CA CYS A 20 2.13 8.93 7.84
C CYS A 20 0.72 9.53 7.82
N TYR A 21 -0.29 8.79 8.28
CA TYR A 21 -1.66 9.29 8.39
C TYR A 21 -1.79 10.41 9.43
N ALA A 22 -1.10 10.31 10.57
CA ALA A 22 -1.09 11.38 11.57
C ALA A 22 -0.45 12.67 11.03
N ALA A 23 0.67 12.55 10.31
CA ALA A 23 1.32 13.67 9.65
C ALA A 23 0.40 14.29 8.57
N LEU A 24 -0.23 13.45 7.74
CA LEU A 24 -1.19 13.89 6.72
C LEU A 24 -2.39 14.63 7.37
N ALA A 25 -2.92 14.10 8.46
CA ALA A 25 -4.01 14.72 9.22
C ALA A 25 -3.59 16.07 9.81
N ALA A 26 -2.39 16.15 10.40
CA ALA A 26 -1.84 17.40 10.92
C ALA A 26 -1.68 18.45 9.81
N LEU A 27 -1.10 18.08 8.66
CA LEU A 27 -0.99 18.96 7.49
C LEU A 27 -2.36 19.41 6.97
N GLY A 28 -3.37 18.54 7.05
CA GLY A 28 -4.75 18.85 6.71
C GLY A 28 -5.40 19.87 7.66
N VAL A 29 -5.21 19.72 8.97
CA VAL A 29 -5.70 20.67 9.99
C VAL A 29 -5.00 22.02 9.87
N LEU A 30 -3.69 22.03 9.59
CA LEU A 30 -2.91 23.24 9.32
C LEU A 30 -3.30 23.92 8.00
N GLY A 31 -4.16 23.30 7.18
CA GLY A 31 -4.64 23.88 5.93
C GLY A 31 -3.63 23.87 4.79
N VAL A 32 -2.57 23.07 4.87
CA VAL A 32 -1.52 22.98 3.83
C VAL A 32 -2.13 22.56 2.48
N PHE A 33 -3.15 21.70 2.49
CA PHE A 33 -3.85 21.29 1.27
C PHE A 33 -4.72 22.38 0.62
N ARG A 34 -5.02 23.50 1.32
CA ARG A 34 -5.64 24.68 0.66
C ARG A 34 -4.70 25.30 -0.37
N TRP A 35 -3.39 25.12 -0.19
CA TRP A 35 -2.35 25.67 -1.03
C TRP A 35 -1.68 24.51 -1.75
N ARG A 36 -2.29 24.05 -2.86
CA ARG A 36 -1.80 22.87 -3.61
C ARG A 36 -0.30 22.96 -3.93
N ALA A 37 0.21 24.15 -4.21
CA ALA A 37 1.63 24.40 -4.42
C ALA A 37 2.51 24.09 -3.18
N LEU A 38 2.08 24.47 -1.98
CA LEU A 38 2.80 24.15 -0.74
C LEU A 38 2.78 22.65 -0.46
N ALA A 39 1.64 21.99 -0.67
CA ALA A 39 1.55 20.53 -0.54
C ALA A 39 2.47 19.80 -1.52
N CYS A 40 2.52 20.25 -2.78
CA CYS A 40 3.45 19.73 -3.78
C CYS A 40 4.90 19.98 -3.37
N MET A 41 5.25 21.18 -2.94
CA MET A 41 6.61 21.54 -2.54
C MET A 41 7.07 20.71 -1.33
N ALA A 42 6.21 20.49 -0.34
CA ALA A 42 6.52 19.66 0.81
C ALA A 42 6.77 18.20 0.41
N ALA A 43 5.88 17.62 -0.41
CA ALA A 43 6.02 16.23 -0.84
C ALA A 43 7.22 16.03 -1.78
N LEU A 44 7.43 16.93 -2.75
CA LEU A 44 8.59 16.90 -3.65
C LEU A 44 9.89 17.16 -2.89
N GLY A 45 9.89 18.09 -1.93
CA GLY A 45 11.04 18.35 -1.06
C GLY A 45 11.42 17.13 -0.24
N TYR A 46 10.43 16.41 0.32
CA TYR A 46 10.67 15.15 1.02
C TYR A 46 11.22 14.07 0.08
N LEU A 47 10.64 13.90 -1.12
CA LEU A 47 11.11 12.93 -2.10
C LEU A 47 12.56 13.23 -2.56
N ALA A 48 12.88 14.51 -2.79
CA ALA A 48 14.24 14.93 -3.15
C ALA A 48 15.22 14.67 -2.00
N PHE A 49 14.84 15.00 -0.76
CA PHE A 49 15.63 14.67 0.43
C PHE A 49 15.86 13.16 0.56
N PHE A 50 14.82 12.35 0.38
CA PHE A 50 14.91 10.90 0.44
C PHE A 50 15.88 10.38 -0.63
N LEU A 51 15.67 10.75 -1.89
CA LEU A 51 16.49 10.31 -3.01
C LEU A 51 17.97 10.71 -2.87
N ALA A 52 18.25 11.90 -2.33
CA ALA A 52 19.62 12.38 -2.20
C ALA A 52 20.37 11.87 -0.97
N MET A 53 19.67 11.69 0.17
CA MET A 53 20.32 11.50 1.47
C MET A 53 20.01 10.17 2.15
N ARG A 54 18.90 9.51 1.81
CA ARG A 54 18.38 8.35 2.55
C ARG A 54 18.06 7.16 1.67
N ASN A 55 18.20 7.29 0.35
CA ASN A 55 17.99 6.22 -0.61
C ASN A 55 19.04 5.12 -0.41
N ALA A 56 18.58 3.87 -0.43
CA ALA A 56 19.41 2.70 -0.19
C ALA A 56 20.41 2.44 -1.33
N ASP A 57 20.09 2.84 -2.56
CA ASP A 57 21.01 2.72 -3.70
C ASP A 57 22.26 3.59 -3.52
N LEU A 58 22.16 4.71 -2.78
CA LEU A 58 23.29 5.62 -2.47
C LEU A 58 23.94 5.33 -1.12
N THR A 59 23.13 5.06 -0.10
CA THR A 59 23.60 4.88 1.29
C THR A 59 24.05 3.44 1.57
N GLY A 60 23.71 2.49 0.69
CA GLY A 60 23.98 1.06 0.86
C GLY A 60 23.18 0.38 1.98
N THR A 61 22.29 1.13 2.65
CA THR A 61 21.50 0.66 3.78
C THR A 61 20.07 1.15 3.67
N MET A 62 19.14 0.21 3.85
CA MET A 62 17.70 0.46 3.76
C MET A 62 17.14 0.90 5.10
N TYR A 63 16.65 2.14 5.18
CA TYR A 63 16.00 2.67 6.37
C TYR A 63 14.49 2.80 6.15
N HIS A 64 13.75 1.75 6.53
CA HIS A 64 12.28 1.64 6.40
C HIS A 64 11.49 2.86 6.87
N TRP A 65 11.95 3.50 7.96
CA TRP A 65 11.35 4.73 8.51
C TRP A 65 11.39 5.95 7.59
N PHE A 66 12.24 5.95 6.56
CA PHE A 66 12.31 7.00 5.54
C PHE A 66 11.78 6.51 4.19
N GLU A 67 11.96 5.23 3.89
CA GLU A 67 11.55 4.68 2.61
C GLU A 67 10.03 4.58 2.48
N TYR A 68 9.34 3.99 3.45
CA TYR A 68 7.88 3.85 3.35
C TYR A 68 7.13 5.18 3.31
N PRO A 69 7.51 6.22 4.08
CA PRO A 69 6.90 7.53 3.90
C PRO A 69 7.20 8.16 2.53
N ALA A 70 8.26 7.76 1.82
CA ALA A 70 8.51 8.23 0.44
C ALA A 70 7.50 7.65 -0.54
N TYR A 71 7.22 6.34 -0.44
CA TYR A 71 6.12 5.71 -1.20
C TYR A 71 4.77 6.37 -0.86
N PHE A 72 4.52 6.64 0.42
CA PHE A 72 3.29 7.32 0.88
C PHE A 72 3.18 8.76 0.34
N ALA A 73 4.27 9.53 0.37
CA ALA A 73 4.32 10.89 -0.13
C ALA A 73 4.07 10.94 -1.64
N TYR A 74 4.65 10.00 -2.40
CA TYR A 74 4.40 9.91 -3.83
C TYR A 74 2.96 9.51 -4.14
N GLY A 75 2.40 8.54 -3.42
CA GLY A 75 0.98 8.20 -3.50
C GLY A 75 0.07 9.39 -3.16
N SER A 76 0.44 10.19 -2.16
CA SER A 76 -0.30 11.40 -1.77
C SER A 76 -0.27 12.49 -2.86
N LEU A 77 0.85 12.65 -3.57
CA LEU A 77 0.95 13.51 -4.75
C LEU A 77 0.02 13.03 -5.87
N ILE A 78 0.00 11.72 -6.14
CA ILE A 78 -0.91 11.13 -7.12
C ILE A 78 -2.37 11.40 -6.71
N ALA A 79 -2.71 11.26 -5.43
CA ALA A 79 -4.03 11.56 -4.91
C ALA A 79 -4.42 13.03 -5.09
N LEU A 80 -3.49 13.97 -4.93
CA LEU A 80 -3.72 15.40 -5.17
C LEU A 80 -4.05 15.71 -6.64
N PHE A 81 -3.53 14.91 -7.58
CA PHE A 81 -3.78 15.02 -9.03
C PHE A 81 -4.57 13.83 -9.58
N ARG A 82 -5.44 13.23 -8.75
CA ARG A 82 -6.14 11.98 -9.06
C ARG A 82 -6.85 12.03 -10.42
N ASP A 83 -7.57 13.10 -10.72
CA ASP A 83 -8.36 13.20 -11.97
C ASP A 83 -7.47 13.19 -13.21
N ALA A 84 -6.33 13.89 -13.16
CA ALA A 84 -5.33 13.88 -14.21
C ALA A 84 -4.67 12.49 -14.33
N PHE A 85 -4.35 11.86 -13.20
CA PHE A 85 -3.77 10.52 -13.17
C PHE A 85 -4.71 9.46 -13.73
N LEU A 86 -6.02 9.51 -13.41
CA LEU A 86 -7.00 8.58 -13.97
C LEU A 86 -7.14 8.74 -15.49
N LYS A 87 -7.03 9.97 -16.00
CA LYS A 87 -7.10 10.26 -17.44
C LYS A 87 -5.84 9.79 -18.20
N TYR A 88 -4.65 10.05 -17.66
CA TYR A 88 -3.39 9.83 -18.36
C TYR A 88 -2.54 8.67 -17.81
N GLY A 89 -3.02 7.94 -16.81
CA GLY A 89 -2.25 6.96 -16.04
C GLY A 89 -1.63 5.85 -16.91
N ARG A 90 -2.33 5.41 -17.96
CA ARG A 90 -1.75 4.45 -18.93
C ARG A 90 -0.53 5.03 -19.64
N GLY A 91 -0.59 6.29 -20.07
CA GLY A 91 0.54 6.98 -20.71
C GLY A 91 1.70 7.19 -19.75
N VAL A 92 1.39 7.61 -18.51
CA VAL A 92 2.39 7.75 -17.43
C VAL A 92 3.11 6.41 -17.21
N LEU A 93 2.40 5.30 -17.07
CA LEU A 93 3.02 3.99 -16.87
C LEU A 93 3.84 3.54 -18.07
N LEU A 94 3.38 3.76 -19.30
CA LEU A 94 4.14 3.43 -20.51
C LEU A 94 5.48 4.19 -20.58
N VAL A 95 5.55 5.41 -20.06
CA VAL A 95 6.80 6.19 -19.98
C VAL A 95 7.66 5.76 -18.80
N LEU A 96 7.06 5.57 -17.62
CA LEU A 96 7.80 5.24 -16.40
C LEU A 96 8.38 3.82 -16.42
N THR A 97 7.72 2.86 -17.06
CA THR A 97 8.16 1.45 -17.09
C THR A 97 9.55 1.26 -17.71
N PRO A 98 9.85 1.76 -18.92
CA PRO A 98 11.19 1.62 -19.49
C PRO A 98 12.26 2.39 -18.70
N ILE A 99 11.92 3.54 -18.09
CA ILE A 99 12.85 4.29 -17.25
C ILE A 99 13.18 3.48 -15.99
N ALA A 100 12.16 2.94 -15.32
CA ALA A 100 12.34 2.09 -14.15
C ALA A 100 13.14 0.82 -14.50
N ALA A 101 12.88 0.20 -15.67
CA ALA A 101 13.65 -0.94 -16.14
C ALA A 101 15.13 -0.58 -16.40
N ALA A 102 15.40 0.59 -16.99
CA ALA A 102 16.76 1.08 -17.21
C ALA A 102 17.49 1.37 -15.88
N LEU A 103 16.80 1.96 -14.90
CA LEU A 103 17.34 2.18 -13.56
C LEU A 103 17.64 0.85 -12.85
N PHE A 104 16.73 -0.11 -12.93
CA PHE A 104 16.85 -1.41 -12.27
C PHE A 104 17.96 -2.26 -12.91
N PHE A 105 17.90 -2.52 -14.22
CA PHE A 105 18.82 -3.44 -14.89
C PHE A 105 20.13 -2.76 -15.30
N GLY A 106 20.08 -1.48 -15.70
CA GLY A 106 21.25 -0.76 -16.20
C GLY A 106 22.07 -0.13 -15.09
N ALA A 107 21.44 0.70 -14.26
CA ALA A 107 22.10 1.46 -13.22
C ALA A 107 22.19 0.73 -11.86
N LYS A 108 21.49 -0.41 -11.71
CA LYS A 108 21.35 -1.15 -10.43
C LYS A 108 20.79 -0.30 -9.29
N LEU A 109 19.95 0.68 -9.64
CA LEU A 109 19.24 1.55 -8.70
C LEU A 109 17.86 0.96 -8.40
N GLU A 110 17.85 -0.17 -7.70
CA GLU A 110 16.65 -1.00 -7.50
C GLU A 110 15.57 -0.27 -6.69
N HIS A 111 15.98 0.44 -5.62
CA HIS A 111 15.04 1.15 -4.75
C HIS A 111 14.46 2.38 -5.43
N SER A 112 15.27 3.09 -6.20
CA SER A 112 14.83 4.24 -7.00
C SER A 112 13.87 3.81 -8.12
N ALA A 113 14.16 2.68 -8.79
CA ALA A 113 13.26 2.10 -9.77
C ALA A 113 11.92 1.68 -9.14
N GLY A 114 11.97 1.06 -7.96
CA GLY A 114 10.80 0.70 -7.16
C GLY A 114 9.94 1.91 -6.82
N LEU A 115 10.54 2.97 -6.27
CA LEU A 115 9.82 4.21 -5.92
C LEU A 115 9.21 4.89 -7.15
N LEU A 116 9.88 4.84 -8.30
CA LEU A 116 9.40 5.43 -9.54
C LEU A 116 8.16 4.72 -10.09
N LEU A 117 8.13 3.39 -10.06
CA LEU A 117 7.11 2.60 -10.75
C LEU A 117 6.00 2.08 -9.83
N LEU A 118 6.32 1.63 -8.61
CA LEU A 118 5.36 0.90 -7.77
C LEU A 118 4.15 1.75 -7.36
N PRO A 119 4.29 3.00 -6.85
CA PRO A 119 3.12 3.81 -6.49
C PRO A 119 2.14 4.05 -7.63
N PRO A 120 2.55 4.57 -8.81
CA PRO A 120 1.61 4.76 -9.92
C PRO A 120 1.07 3.42 -10.44
N LEU A 121 1.88 2.35 -10.48
CA LEU A 121 1.41 1.05 -10.94
C LEU A 121 0.32 0.48 -10.03
N LEU A 122 0.56 0.44 -8.72
CA LEU A 122 -0.38 -0.11 -7.74
C LEU A 122 -1.67 0.72 -7.68
N ILE A 123 -1.58 2.05 -7.72
CA ILE A 123 -2.77 2.92 -7.73
C ILE A 123 -3.54 2.75 -9.05
N TYR A 124 -2.86 2.64 -10.19
CA TYR A 124 -3.51 2.43 -11.47
C TYR A 124 -4.21 1.07 -11.55
N LEU A 125 -3.58 0.00 -11.06
CA LEU A 125 -4.19 -1.33 -11.01
C LEU A 125 -5.35 -1.37 -10.00
N GLY A 126 -5.18 -0.77 -8.82
CA GLY A 126 -6.21 -0.72 -7.79
C GLY A 126 -7.44 0.12 -8.14
N THR A 127 -7.28 1.11 -9.03
CA THR A 127 -8.41 1.90 -9.55
C THR A 127 -9.19 1.19 -10.66
N ARG A 128 -8.67 0.08 -11.19
CA ARG A 128 -9.39 -0.75 -12.16
C ARG A 128 -10.22 -1.80 -11.43
N THR A 129 -11.53 -1.75 -11.65
CA THR A 129 -12.44 -2.79 -11.17
C THR A 129 -12.32 -4.02 -12.07
N ALA A 130 -11.61 -5.06 -11.62
CA ALA A 130 -11.72 -6.36 -12.28
C ALA A 130 -13.01 -7.06 -11.80
N PRO A 131 -13.78 -7.70 -12.71
CA PRO A 131 -15.05 -8.33 -12.39
C PRO A 131 -14.93 -9.51 -11.39
N VAL A 132 -13.73 -10.06 -11.22
CA VAL A 132 -13.44 -11.08 -10.19
C VAL A 132 -13.42 -10.46 -8.79
N PHE A 133 -12.81 -9.28 -8.65
CA PHE A 133 -12.72 -8.58 -7.37
C PHE A 133 -14.08 -8.05 -6.91
N THR A 134 -14.96 -7.63 -7.83
CA THR A 134 -16.30 -7.16 -7.46
C THR A 134 -17.18 -8.26 -6.86
N ARG A 135 -17.04 -9.52 -7.29
CA ARG A 135 -17.74 -10.66 -6.68
C ARG A 135 -17.19 -11.00 -5.29
N LEU A 136 -15.87 -10.96 -5.14
CA LEU A 136 -15.19 -11.21 -3.87
C LEU A 136 -15.53 -10.13 -2.83
N HIS A 137 -15.58 -8.85 -3.24
CA HIS A 137 -16.02 -7.73 -2.40
C HIS A 137 -17.48 -7.85 -1.94
N GLY A 138 -18.32 -8.56 -2.71
CA GLY A 138 -19.71 -8.84 -2.32
C GLY A 138 -19.82 -9.78 -1.12
N ALA A 139 -18.85 -10.68 -0.92
CA ALA A 139 -18.76 -11.56 0.25
C ALA A 139 -18.10 -10.88 1.44
N GLY A 140 -17.25 -9.87 1.20
CA GLY A 140 -16.53 -9.13 2.22
C GLY A 140 -15.18 -8.62 1.73
N ASP A 141 -14.45 -7.91 2.59
CA ASP A 141 -13.09 -7.46 2.31
C ASP A 141 -12.08 -8.18 3.23
N PRO A 142 -11.56 -9.35 2.84
CA PRO A 142 -10.62 -10.10 3.67
C PRO A 142 -9.19 -9.52 3.64
N SER A 143 -8.95 -8.46 2.86
CA SER A 143 -7.59 -7.99 2.54
C SER A 143 -6.78 -7.64 3.78
N TYR A 144 -7.41 -7.02 4.77
CA TYR A 144 -6.76 -6.63 6.02
C TYR A 144 -6.40 -7.85 6.89
N GLY A 145 -7.32 -8.80 7.04
CA GLY A 145 -7.04 -10.06 7.73
C GLY A 145 -5.92 -10.87 7.07
N ILE A 146 -5.91 -10.95 5.73
CA ILE A 146 -4.82 -11.59 4.97
C ILE A 146 -3.50 -10.86 5.20
N TYR A 147 -3.50 -9.52 5.21
CA TYR A 147 -2.31 -8.71 5.44
C TYR A 147 -1.66 -8.98 6.80
N ILE A 148 -2.46 -9.10 7.87
CA ILE A 148 -1.93 -9.36 9.21
C ILE A 148 -1.55 -10.82 9.41
N LEU A 149 -2.41 -11.75 8.96
CA LEU A 149 -2.32 -13.17 9.29
C LEU A 149 -1.50 -13.99 8.29
N GLY A 150 -1.18 -13.45 7.11
CA GLY A 150 -0.44 -14.17 6.07
C GLY A 150 0.91 -14.69 6.56
N CYS A 151 1.74 -13.82 7.15
CA CYS A 151 3.05 -14.18 7.67
C CYS A 151 2.99 -15.27 8.77
N PRO A 152 2.20 -15.12 9.85
CA PRO A 152 2.13 -16.16 10.88
C PRO A 152 1.56 -17.48 10.34
N ILE A 153 0.57 -17.43 9.43
CA ILE A 153 0.02 -18.64 8.80
C ILE A 153 1.10 -19.34 7.96
N GLN A 154 1.88 -18.60 7.18
CA GLN A 154 2.98 -19.17 6.39
C GLN A 154 4.04 -19.81 7.30
N GLN A 155 4.40 -19.17 8.42
CA GLN A 155 5.33 -19.75 9.39
C GLN A 155 4.79 -21.04 10.01
N VAL A 156 3.49 -21.09 10.34
CA VAL A 156 2.85 -22.32 10.85
C VAL A 156 2.90 -23.43 9.80
N VAL A 157 2.53 -23.14 8.54
CA VAL A 157 2.59 -24.12 7.44
C VAL A 157 4.01 -24.65 7.26
N GLN A 158 5.02 -23.79 7.27
CA GLN A 158 6.42 -24.19 7.13
C GLN A 158 6.92 -25.01 8.35
N ALA A 159 6.48 -24.68 9.56
CA ALA A 159 6.81 -25.44 10.76
C ALA A 159 6.14 -26.82 10.79
N SER A 160 4.88 -26.90 10.36
CA SER A 160 4.09 -28.15 10.37
C SER A 160 4.42 -29.07 9.21
N CYS A 161 4.85 -28.53 8.07
CA CYS A 161 5.19 -29.28 6.88
C CYS A 161 6.57 -28.88 6.29
N PRO A 162 7.68 -29.08 7.02
CA PRO A 162 9.00 -28.58 6.59
C PRO A 162 9.51 -29.21 5.28
N GLN A 163 9.08 -30.43 4.98
CA GLN A 163 9.52 -31.22 3.83
C GLN A 163 8.66 -30.99 2.58
N TRP A 164 7.64 -30.14 2.66
CA TRP A 164 6.74 -29.91 1.53
C TRP A 164 7.42 -29.06 0.46
N PRO A 165 7.10 -29.30 -0.84
CA PRO A 165 7.59 -28.47 -1.90
C PRO A 165 7.10 -27.03 -1.72
N PHE A 166 7.95 -26.07 -2.08
CA PHE A 166 7.66 -24.63 -1.95
C PHE A 166 6.26 -24.28 -2.45
N LEU A 167 5.91 -24.71 -3.67
CA LEU A 167 4.61 -24.39 -4.27
C LEU A 167 3.43 -24.95 -3.48
N GLY A 168 3.56 -26.16 -2.92
CA GLY A 168 2.53 -26.77 -2.08
C GLY A 168 2.33 -26.00 -0.77
N SER A 169 3.43 -25.65 -0.10
CA SER A 169 3.39 -24.84 1.13
C SER A 169 2.83 -23.44 0.89
N LEU A 170 3.16 -22.81 -0.25
CA LEU A 170 2.65 -21.50 -0.64
C LEU A 170 1.14 -21.53 -0.89
N LEU A 171 0.65 -22.49 -1.69
CA LEU A 171 -0.77 -22.62 -1.98
C LEU A 171 -1.58 -22.89 -0.70
N LEU A 172 -1.08 -23.76 0.18
CA LEU A 172 -1.72 -24.02 1.46
C LEU A 172 -1.75 -22.76 2.34
N ALA A 173 -0.65 -22.02 2.43
CA ALA A 173 -0.59 -20.78 3.19
C ALA A 173 -1.55 -19.72 2.63
N VAL A 174 -1.65 -19.57 1.30
CA VAL A 174 -2.59 -18.65 0.65
C VAL A 174 -4.03 -19.01 0.96
N VAL A 175 -4.41 -20.29 0.85
CA VAL A 175 -5.77 -20.76 1.13
C VAL A 175 -6.11 -20.53 2.61
N LEU A 176 -5.22 -20.89 3.52
CA LEU A 176 -5.43 -20.69 4.96
C LEU A 176 -5.49 -19.20 5.33
N ALA A 177 -4.63 -18.37 4.74
CA ALA A 177 -4.64 -16.92 4.94
C ALA A 177 -5.93 -16.29 4.42
N ALA A 178 -6.41 -16.70 3.25
CA ALA A 178 -7.69 -16.23 2.71
C ALA A 178 -8.86 -16.65 3.61
N ALA A 179 -8.91 -17.92 4.05
CA ALA A 179 -9.95 -18.41 4.95
C ALA A 179 -9.95 -17.65 6.29
N ALA A 180 -8.77 -17.46 6.89
CA ALA A 180 -8.61 -16.69 8.12
C ALA A 180 -8.96 -15.21 7.93
N GLY A 181 -8.62 -14.62 6.78
CA GLY A 181 -8.97 -13.26 6.41
C GLY A 181 -10.49 -13.05 6.28
N TYR A 182 -11.19 -13.97 5.63
CA TYR A 182 -12.66 -13.94 5.58
C TYR A 182 -13.28 -14.14 6.97
N ALA A 183 -12.75 -15.06 7.78
CA ALA A 183 -13.21 -15.23 9.15
C ALA A 183 -13.02 -13.93 9.97
N SER A 184 -11.85 -13.28 9.88
CA SER A 184 -11.57 -11.98 10.49
C SER A 184 -12.57 -10.92 10.05
N TRP A 185 -12.85 -10.85 8.74
CA TRP A 185 -13.79 -9.89 8.20
C TRP A 185 -15.19 -10.02 8.81
N HIS A 186 -15.72 -11.25 8.88
CA HIS A 186 -17.08 -11.48 9.38
C HIS A 186 -17.20 -11.33 10.90
N VAL A 187 -16.16 -11.74 11.64
CA VAL A 187 -16.19 -11.77 13.12
C VAL A 187 -15.77 -10.44 13.74
N VAL A 188 -14.81 -9.73 13.14
CA VAL A 188 -14.17 -8.55 13.74
C VAL A 188 -14.42 -7.30 12.90
N GLU A 189 -14.00 -7.31 11.64
CA GLU A 189 -13.90 -6.06 10.86
C GLU A 189 -15.27 -5.50 10.47
N SER A 190 -16.18 -6.33 9.95
CA SER A 190 -17.53 -5.91 9.56
C SER A 190 -18.34 -5.38 10.75
N PRO A 191 -18.37 -6.03 11.93
CA PRO A 191 -18.99 -5.47 13.14
C PRO A 191 -18.38 -4.13 13.57
N MET A 192 -17.05 -3.99 13.58
CA MET A 192 -16.38 -2.74 13.99
C MET A 192 -16.67 -1.60 13.01
N LEU A 193 -16.71 -1.88 11.70
CA LEU A 193 -17.09 -0.89 10.69
C LEU A 193 -18.54 -0.43 10.84
N ARG A 194 -19.46 -1.34 11.18
CA ARG A 194 -20.85 -0.99 11.49
C ARG A 194 -20.94 -0.10 12.73
N LEU A 195 -20.20 -0.42 13.80
CA LEU A 195 -20.15 0.40 15.01
C LEU A 195 -19.58 1.79 14.74
N LYS A 196 -18.51 1.90 13.93
CA LYS A 196 -17.94 3.19 13.51
C LYS A 196 -18.97 4.06 12.78
N ARG A 197 -19.82 3.48 11.91
CA ARG A 197 -20.89 4.24 11.24
C ARG A 197 -21.97 4.73 12.20
N LEU A 198 -22.19 4.03 13.31
CA LEU A 198 -23.16 4.45 14.33
C LEU A 198 -22.60 5.56 15.24
N LEU A 199 -21.30 5.52 15.55
CA LEU A 199 -20.64 6.51 16.41
C LEU A 199 -20.17 7.76 15.64
N GLY A 200 -19.80 7.61 14.37
CA GLY A 200 -19.50 8.72 13.47
C GLY A 200 -20.78 9.21 12.82
N GLY A 201 -21.30 10.36 13.27
CA GLY A 201 -22.51 11.01 12.73
C GLY A 201 -22.53 11.12 11.19
N PRO A 202 -23.70 11.41 10.60
CA PRO A 202 -24.00 11.16 9.19
C PRO A 202 -22.89 11.66 8.25
N GLN A 203 -22.21 10.72 7.58
CA GLN A 203 -21.32 11.02 6.47
C GLN A 203 -22.13 11.76 5.42
N ARG A 204 -21.76 13.02 5.13
CA ARG A 204 -22.21 13.71 3.91
C ARG A 204 -21.83 12.82 2.73
N SER A 205 -22.85 12.21 2.13
CA SER A 205 -22.74 11.54 0.84
C SER A 205 -22.05 12.49 -0.13
N ALA A 206 -20.94 12.03 -0.73
CA ALA A 206 -20.35 12.72 -1.87
C ALA A 206 -21.43 12.86 -2.95
N PRO A 207 -21.55 14.02 -3.62
CA PRO A 207 -22.53 14.19 -4.68
C PRO A 207 -22.28 13.15 -5.76
N THR A 208 -23.29 12.33 -6.03
CA THR A 208 -23.37 11.44 -7.17
C THR A 208 -23.12 12.26 -8.43
N VAL A 209 -22.01 12.00 -9.12
CA VAL A 209 -21.77 12.51 -10.47
C VAL A 209 -22.88 11.91 -11.35
N PRO A 210 -23.74 12.71 -12.00
CA PRO A 210 -24.73 12.18 -12.92
C PRO A 210 -23.99 11.60 -14.13
N SER A 211 -24.30 10.35 -14.44
CA SER A 211 -23.96 9.73 -15.71
C SER A 211 -24.58 10.53 -16.84
N GLN A 212 -23.75 11.15 -17.69
CA GLN A 212 -24.07 11.46 -19.07
C GLN A 212 -23.17 10.64 -19.98
#